data_AF-E1SMJ5-F1
#
_entry.id   AF-E1SMJ5-F1
#
_cell.length_a   1.000
_cell.length_b   1.000
_cell.length_c   1.000
_cell.angle_alpha   90.00
_cell.angle_beta   90.00
_cell.angle_gamma   90.00
#
_symmetry.space_group_name_H-M   'P 1'
#
loop_
_entity.id
_entity.type
_entity.pdbx_description
1 polymer ?
#
loop_
_entity_poly.entity_id
_entity_poly.type
_entity_poly.pdbx_seq_one_letter_code
_entity_poly.pdbx_strand_id
1 'polypeptide(L)'
;MRYSKLARALTLLGSALPLAAMAADPVMIDFSEGGVEGNLGTSTVMDAATGTSALGLYLDPNDNLWKPANLYRRDQTGDEGLGVCNPLEAADNGGDCPGPGGGGDINELSNQLAPEFIYLKRPEHWRWVSVYLSSLDGNDGAEFPETGQIWSDTDGNPNNGGLVLLAEFTGNDDNVEQVLDIAALGAADAPFLVLRPVDIAPDGTDTNNDFLVKAAVIEEKPKEPPMGGQGCTPGYWKQPHHFDSWVMYGPHDTFYMAFGSDLFGMDKTLLQVLSQGGGKEYAMGRHAVAALLNALSDGVSYKYSKEEVIAAVQGAHSGSYNHVKNAFEYQNEMGCPLN
;
A
#
# COMPACT_ATOMS: atom_id res chain seq x y z
N MET A 1 -76.67 -3.66 15.62
CA MET A 1 -76.16 -3.63 14.24
C MET A 1 -75.29 -2.39 14.06
N ARG A 2 -74.15 -2.58 13.37
CA ARG A 2 -73.16 -1.60 12.86
C ARG A 2 -71.96 -1.28 13.77
N TYR A 3 -70.85 -1.91 13.38
CA TYR A 3 -69.49 -1.82 13.86
C TYR A 3 -68.82 -0.47 13.52
N SER A 4 -68.02 0.03 14.46
CA SER A 4 -67.06 1.14 14.30
C SER A 4 -65.84 0.69 13.48
N LYS A 5 -65.46 1.44 12.44
CA LYS A 5 -64.16 1.29 11.77
C LYS A 5 -63.22 2.39 12.24
N LEU A 6 -62.24 2.01 13.06
CA LEU A 6 -61.01 2.78 13.32
C LEU A 6 -60.06 2.55 12.13
N ALA A 7 -59.73 3.61 11.40
CA ALA A 7 -58.65 3.60 10.42
C ALA A 7 -57.33 3.93 11.14
N ARG A 8 -56.45 2.95 11.29
CA ARG A 8 -55.08 3.14 11.76
C ARG A 8 -54.20 3.48 10.56
N ALA A 9 -53.67 4.69 10.53
CA ALA A 9 -52.61 5.08 9.60
C ALA A 9 -51.34 4.28 9.94
N LEU A 10 -50.86 3.49 8.98
CA LEU A 10 -49.59 2.77 9.08
C LEU A 10 -48.54 3.59 8.33
N THR A 11 -47.75 4.36 9.07
CA THR A 11 -46.59 5.08 8.54
C THR A 11 -45.50 4.05 8.23
N LEU A 12 -45.22 3.79 6.95
CA LEU A 12 -44.02 3.04 6.55
C LEU A 12 -42.80 3.90 6.87
N LEU A 13 -42.06 3.56 7.94
CA LEU A 13 -40.66 3.92 8.05
C LEU A 13 -39.88 3.05 7.06
N GLY A 14 -39.55 3.62 5.90
CA GLY A 14 -38.54 3.07 5.02
C GLY A 14 -37.18 3.22 5.68
N SER A 15 -36.71 2.17 6.36
CA SER A 15 -35.31 2.05 6.76
C SER A 15 -34.47 1.87 5.50
N ALA A 16 -33.80 2.94 5.06
CA ALA A 16 -32.72 2.81 4.11
C ALA A 16 -31.60 2.02 4.81
N LEU A 17 -31.44 0.75 4.43
CA LEU A 17 -30.21 0.02 4.76
C LEU A 17 -29.04 0.76 4.10
N PRO A 18 -27.90 0.93 4.79
CA PRO A 18 -26.70 1.42 4.14
C PRO A 18 -26.32 0.41 3.05
N LEU A 19 -26.17 0.89 1.83
CA LEU A 19 -25.59 0.13 0.74
C LEU A 19 -24.14 -0.15 1.15
N ALA A 20 -23.86 -1.34 1.68
CA ALA A 20 -22.49 -1.77 1.88
C ALA A 20 -21.81 -1.69 0.50
N ALA A 21 -20.76 -0.87 0.38
CA ALA A 21 -19.92 -0.86 -0.79
C ALA A 21 -19.39 -2.30 -0.95
N MET A 22 -19.85 -3.01 -1.97
CA MET A 22 -19.33 -4.32 -2.32
C MET A 22 -17.89 -4.07 -2.79
N ALA A 23 -16.91 -4.54 -2.03
CA ALA A 23 -15.52 -4.58 -2.51
C ALA A 23 -15.52 -5.40 -3.80
N ALA A 24 -14.82 -4.92 -4.83
CA ALA A 24 -14.64 -5.70 -6.05
C ALA A 24 -13.89 -7.01 -5.72
N ASP A 25 -14.22 -8.08 -6.43
CA ASP A 25 -13.54 -9.37 -6.24
C ASP A 25 -12.03 -9.21 -6.49
N PRO A 26 -11.17 -9.93 -5.74
CA PRO A 26 -9.74 -9.91 -5.97
C PRO A 26 -9.39 -10.29 -7.43
N VAL A 27 -8.44 -9.56 -8.00
CA VAL A 27 -7.91 -9.75 -9.35
C VAL A 27 -6.60 -10.50 -9.26
N MET A 28 -6.52 -11.64 -9.95
CA MET A 28 -5.28 -12.38 -10.14
C MET A 28 -4.58 -11.87 -11.42
N ILE A 29 -3.31 -11.50 -11.27
CA ILE A 29 -2.39 -11.28 -12.38
C ILE A 29 -1.55 -12.54 -12.49
N ASP A 30 -1.85 -13.36 -13.50
CA ASP A 30 -1.07 -14.53 -13.84
C ASP A 30 0.07 -14.13 -14.78
N PHE A 31 1.32 -14.35 -14.36
CA PHE A 31 2.49 -13.99 -15.13
C PHE A 31 2.97 -15.09 -16.08
N SER A 32 2.46 -16.32 -15.95
CA SER A 32 2.66 -17.40 -16.91
C SER A 32 1.91 -17.14 -18.22
N GLU A 33 0.75 -16.48 -18.14
CA GLU A 33 -0.12 -16.25 -19.29
C GLU A 33 0.29 -15.04 -20.17
N GLY A 34 -0.02 -15.10 -21.48
CA GLY A 34 0.01 -13.92 -22.37
C GLY A 34 1.16 -13.80 -23.39
N GLY A 35 1.76 -14.91 -23.83
CA GLY A 35 2.96 -14.88 -24.68
C GLY A 35 3.54 -16.26 -24.96
N VAL A 36 4.69 -16.29 -25.65
CA VAL A 36 5.46 -17.51 -25.89
C VAL A 36 6.41 -17.71 -24.71
N GLU A 37 6.54 -18.95 -24.25
CA GLU A 37 7.56 -19.39 -23.31
C GLU A 37 8.96 -18.96 -23.78
N GLY A 38 9.80 -18.52 -22.85
CA GLY A 38 11.17 -18.10 -23.14
C GLY A 38 11.53 -16.69 -22.66
N ASN A 39 12.69 -16.23 -23.12
CA ASN A 39 13.18 -14.88 -22.88
C ASN A 39 12.26 -13.83 -23.53
N LEU A 40 11.68 -12.95 -22.72
CA LEU A 40 10.70 -11.96 -23.18
C LEU A 40 11.35 -10.75 -23.88
N GLY A 41 12.68 -10.63 -23.87
CA GLY A 41 13.38 -9.50 -24.48
C GLY A 41 13.16 -8.16 -23.75
N THR A 42 12.55 -8.19 -22.57
CA THR A 42 12.22 -7.04 -21.73
C THR A 42 12.46 -7.38 -20.28
N SER A 43 12.92 -6.41 -19.50
CA SER A 43 13.05 -6.55 -18.05
C SER A 43 11.74 -6.30 -17.30
N THR A 44 10.69 -5.85 -17.97
CA THR A 44 9.42 -5.50 -17.32
C THR A 44 8.24 -6.08 -18.08
N VAL A 45 7.33 -6.69 -17.33
CA VAL A 45 5.97 -7.01 -17.78
C VAL A 45 4.97 -6.22 -16.95
N MET A 46 3.87 -5.80 -17.57
CA MET A 46 2.82 -5.04 -16.92
C MET A 46 1.46 -5.59 -17.36
N ASP A 47 0.61 -5.87 -16.39
CA ASP A 47 -0.79 -6.14 -16.66
C ASP A 47 -1.48 -4.83 -17.02
N ALA A 48 -2.06 -4.78 -18.22
CA ALA A 48 -2.65 -3.56 -18.76
C ALA A 48 -3.95 -3.16 -18.04
N ALA A 49 -4.66 -4.13 -17.43
CA ALA A 49 -5.92 -3.86 -16.75
C ALA A 49 -5.71 -3.21 -15.38
N THR A 50 -4.76 -3.71 -14.60
CA THR A 50 -4.50 -3.27 -13.24
C THR A 50 -3.38 -2.25 -13.15
N GLY A 51 -2.44 -2.25 -14.10
CA GLY A 51 -1.19 -1.47 -14.03
C GLY A 51 -0.14 -2.07 -13.09
N THR A 52 -0.38 -3.28 -12.56
CA THR A 52 0.59 -4.04 -11.77
C THR A 52 1.70 -4.54 -12.68
N SER A 53 2.95 -4.47 -12.24
CA SER A 53 4.10 -4.84 -13.05
C SER A 53 5.13 -5.63 -12.28
N ALA A 54 5.87 -6.49 -12.99
CA ALA A 54 7.05 -7.17 -12.49
C ALA A 54 8.29 -6.66 -13.23
N LEU A 55 9.39 -6.45 -12.49
CA LEU A 55 10.70 -6.04 -13.01
C LEU A 55 11.75 -7.08 -12.60
N GLY A 56 12.45 -7.66 -13.58
CA GLY A 56 13.57 -8.57 -13.36
C GLY A 56 14.88 -7.81 -13.15
N LEU A 57 15.65 -8.20 -12.14
CA LEU A 57 16.91 -7.58 -11.77
C LEU A 57 17.96 -8.64 -11.43
N TYR A 58 19.23 -8.31 -11.67
CA TYR A 58 20.38 -9.08 -11.20
C TYR A 58 21.37 -8.14 -10.50
N LEU A 59 22.15 -8.66 -9.56
CA LEU A 59 23.24 -7.92 -8.92
C LEU A 59 24.50 -7.98 -9.78
N ASP A 60 24.92 -6.84 -10.33
CA ASP A 60 26.16 -6.79 -11.12
C ASP A 60 27.39 -6.83 -10.18
N PRO A 61 28.25 -7.86 -10.29
CA PRO A 61 29.39 -8.04 -9.38
C PRO A 61 30.49 -6.98 -9.59
N ASN A 62 30.46 -6.22 -10.68
CA ASN A 62 31.48 -5.21 -10.97
C ASN A 62 31.28 -3.93 -10.15
N ASP A 63 30.03 -3.54 -9.89
CA ASP A 63 29.69 -2.31 -9.17
C ASP A 63 28.74 -2.51 -7.98
N ASN A 64 28.32 -3.75 -7.71
CA ASN A 64 27.37 -4.12 -6.66
C ASN A 64 26.05 -3.34 -6.75
N LEU A 65 25.59 -3.09 -7.98
CA LEU A 65 24.29 -2.46 -8.24
C LEU A 65 23.32 -3.46 -8.86
N TRP A 66 22.08 -3.39 -8.42
CA TRP A 66 20.95 -4.06 -9.06
C TRP A 66 20.68 -3.41 -10.41
N LYS A 67 20.70 -4.22 -11.46
CA LYS A 67 20.49 -3.81 -12.85
C LYS A 67 19.37 -4.61 -13.50
N PRO A 68 18.60 -4.01 -14.43
CA PRO A 68 17.59 -4.74 -15.18
C PRO A 68 18.18 -5.92 -15.96
N ALA A 69 17.56 -7.08 -15.81
CA ALA A 69 17.76 -8.25 -16.66
C ALA A 69 16.44 -8.60 -17.36
N ASN A 70 16.51 -9.30 -18.49
CA ASN A 70 15.29 -9.72 -19.16
C ASN A 70 14.52 -10.68 -18.27
N LEU A 71 13.20 -10.63 -18.32
CA LEU A 71 12.35 -11.63 -17.71
C LEU A 71 12.29 -12.87 -18.62
N TYR A 72 12.31 -14.04 -18.00
CA TYR A 72 11.99 -15.30 -18.65
C TYR A 72 10.59 -15.74 -18.24
N ARG A 73 9.86 -16.37 -19.15
CA ARG A 73 8.54 -16.93 -18.87
C ARG A 73 8.53 -18.44 -19.04
N ARG A 74 7.97 -19.11 -18.05
CA ARG A 74 7.64 -20.53 -18.09
C ARG A 74 6.14 -20.76 -17.98
N ASP A 75 5.66 -21.77 -18.70
CA ASP A 75 4.25 -22.20 -18.82
C ASP A 75 4.19 -23.74 -18.95
N GLN A 76 4.89 -24.42 -18.03
CA GLN A 76 4.88 -25.87 -17.92
C GLN A 76 4.22 -26.23 -16.60
N THR A 77 3.36 -27.26 -16.57
CA THR A 77 2.67 -27.65 -15.34
C THR A 77 3.66 -27.97 -14.22
N GLY A 78 3.63 -27.20 -13.13
CA GLY A 78 4.60 -27.27 -12.02
C GLY A 78 5.60 -26.11 -12.02
N ASP A 79 5.94 -25.60 -13.22
CA ASP A 79 6.95 -24.57 -13.48
C ASP A 79 6.32 -23.42 -14.29
N GLU A 80 5.48 -22.63 -13.64
CA GLU A 80 4.69 -21.58 -14.28
C GLU A 80 5.02 -20.23 -13.67
N GLY A 81 5.44 -19.27 -14.48
CA GLY A 81 5.67 -17.91 -13.98
C GLY A 81 6.85 -17.20 -14.62
N LEU A 82 7.36 -16.22 -13.89
CA LEU A 82 8.52 -15.43 -14.27
C LEU A 82 9.77 -15.87 -13.53
N GLY A 83 10.84 -16.04 -14.30
CA GLY A 83 12.22 -16.04 -13.83
C GLY A 83 12.97 -14.83 -14.37
N VAL A 84 14.28 -14.79 -14.11
CA VAL A 84 15.18 -13.78 -14.62
C VAL A 84 16.16 -14.44 -15.58
N CYS A 85 16.41 -13.75 -16.68
CA CYS A 85 17.43 -14.12 -17.66
C CYS A 85 18.65 -13.23 -17.42
N ASN A 86 19.46 -13.61 -16.46
CA ASN A 86 20.64 -12.85 -16.08
C ASN A 86 21.73 -12.93 -17.16
N PRO A 87 22.26 -11.78 -17.62
CA PRO A 87 23.27 -11.74 -18.68
C PRO A 87 24.59 -12.43 -18.30
N LEU A 88 24.86 -12.62 -17.00
CA LEU A 88 26.03 -13.34 -16.52
C LEU A 88 25.89 -14.85 -16.71
N GLU A 89 24.67 -15.38 -16.61
CA GLU A 89 24.35 -16.81 -16.76
C GLU A 89 24.15 -17.18 -18.24
N ALA A 90 23.62 -16.24 -19.03
CA ALA A 90 23.49 -16.40 -20.49
C ALA A 90 24.85 -16.50 -21.20
N ALA A 91 25.92 -15.90 -20.65
CA ALA A 91 27.25 -15.91 -21.24
C ALA A 91 27.86 -17.32 -21.33
N ASP A 92 27.50 -18.21 -20.40
CA ASP A 92 27.97 -19.60 -20.36
C ASP A 92 27.19 -20.52 -21.32
N ASN A 93 26.07 -20.04 -21.88
CA ASN A 93 25.19 -20.78 -22.81
C ASN A 93 25.17 -20.22 -24.24
N GLY A 94 26.21 -19.48 -24.63
CA GLY A 94 26.34 -18.93 -25.99
C GLY A 94 25.63 -17.59 -26.20
N GLY A 95 25.25 -16.90 -25.11
CA GLY A 95 24.75 -15.53 -25.12
C GLY A 95 23.23 -15.38 -25.05
N ASP A 96 22.49 -16.49 -24.97
CA ASP A 96 21.04 -16.51 -24.80
C ASP A 96 20.68 -17.38 -23.59
N CYS A 97 19.66 -16.98 -22.81
CA CYS A 97 19.07 -17.89 -21.84
C CYS A 97 18.44 -19.06 -22.59
N PRO A 98 18.80 -20.31 -22.27
CA PRO A 98 18.42 -21.47 -23.04
C PRO A 98 16.89 -21.61 -23.14
N GLY A 99 16.45 -22.32 -24.18
CA GLY A 99 15.05 -22.70 -24.31
C GLY A 99 14.57 -23.59 -23.15
N PRO A 100 13.32 -24.07 -23.20
CA PRO A 100 12.64 -24.82 -22.14
C PRO A 100 13.36 -26.03 -21.52
N GLY A 101 14.48 -26.47 -22.12
CA GLY A 101 15.30 -27.59 -21.67
C GLY A 101 16.64 -27.21 -21.03
N GLY A 102 16.89 -25.92 -20.78
CA GLY A 102 17.93 -25.51 -19.82
C GLY A 102 17.34 -25.58 -18.41
N GLY A 103 18.01 -26.27 -17.49
CA GLY A 103 17.56 -26.47 -16.11
C GLY A 103 17.24 -25.15 -15.37
N GLY A 104 16.53 -25.28 -14.24
CA GLY A 104 15.97 -24.17 -13.45
C GLY A 104 16.93 -23.02 -13.20
N ASP A 105 18.22 -23.33 -13.03
CA ASP A 105 19.32 -22.40 -12.71
C ASP A 105 19.41 -21.10 -13.57
N ILE A 106 18.90 -21.06 -14.82
CA ILE A 106 19.14 -19.97 -15.79
C ILE A 106 17.84 -19.31 -16.30
N ASN A 107 16.69 -19.90 -16.01
CA ASN A 107 15.41 -19.40 -16.52
C ASN A 107 14.35 -19.20 -15.43
N GLU A 108 14.76 -19.36 -14.18
CA GLU A 108 14.01 -19.08 -12.97
C GLU A 108 14.63 -17.88 -12.25
N LEU A 109 14.23 -17.63 -11.01
CA LEU A 109 14.92 -16.69 -10.15
C LEU A 109 15.97 -17.47 -9.36
N SER A 110 17.26 -17.19 -9.52
CA SER A 110 18.37 -17.95 -8.92
C SER A 110 19.30 -17.11 -8.04
N ASN A 111 20.06 -17.79 -7.18
CA ASN A 111 21.20 -17.22 -6.45
C ASN A 111 22.55 -17.89 -6.75
N GLN A 112 22.60 -18.78 -7.75
CA GLN A 112 23.76 -19.64 -7.99
C GLN A 112 24.99 -18.89 -8.52
N LEU A 113 24.81 -18.03 -9.53
CA LEU A 113 25.92 -17.27 -10.13
C LEU A 113 25.92 -15.80 -9.71
N ALA A 114 24.76 -15.15 -9.74
CA ALA A 114 24.57 -13.85 -9.11
C ALA A 114 23.17 -13.78 -8.49
N PRO A 115 22.99 -13.06 -7.37
CA PRO A 115 21.66 -12.86 -6.81
C PRO A 115 20.74 -12.16 -7.80
N GLU A 116 19.53 -12.70 -7.95
CA GLU A 116 18.48 -12.15 -8.81
C GLU A 116 17.25 -11.75 -7.99
N PHE A 117 16.53 -10.71 -8.43
CA PHE A 117 15.25 -10.28 -7.88
C PHE A 117 14.15 -10.22 -8.93
N ILE A 118 12.93 -10.55 -8.52
CA ILE A 118 11.72 -10.03 -9.13
C ILE A 118 11.10 -8.98 -8.22
N TYR A 119 10.89 -7.81 -8.81
CA TYR A 119 10.40 -6.62 -8.13
C TYR A 119 8.98 -6.33 -8.62
N LEU A 120 7.98 -6.59 -7.77
CA LEU A 120 6.58 -6.36 -8.07
C LEU A 120 6.18 -4.95 -7.64
N LYS A 121 5.48 -4.23 -8.54
CA LYS A 121 4.90 -2.92 -8.28
C LYS A 121 3.40 -2.98 -8.44
N ARG A 122 2.68 -2.37 -7.51
CA ARG A 122 1.23 -2.21 -7.58
C ARG A 122 0.84 -0.73 -7.56
N PRO A 123 -0.20 -0.32 -8.31
CA PRO A 123 -0.74 1.04 -8.20
C PRO A 123 -1.40 1.31 -6.84
N GLU A 124 -1.47 2.60 -6.48
CA GLU A 124 -1.86 3.05 -5.13
C GLU A 124 -3.30 2.70 -4.71
N HIS A 125 -4.21 2.57 -5.69
CA HIS A 125 -5.63 2.28 -5.44
C HIS A 125 -5.94 0.79 -5.24
N TRP A 126 -4.95 -0.08 -5.41
CA TRP A 126 -5.03 -1.50 -5.11
C TRP A 126 -4.33 -1.81 -3.80
N ARG A 127 -4.62 -2.97 -3.21
CA ARG A 127 -3.84 -3.59 -2.12
C ARG A 127 -3.41 -5.00 -2.51
N TRP A 128 -2.30 -5.48 -1.98
CA TRP A 128 -1.85 -6.86 -2.15
C TRP A 128 -2.71 -7.80 -1.31
N VAL A 129 -3.01 -8.97 -1.86
CA VAL A 129 -3.67 -10.07 -1.17
C VAL A 129 -2.68 -11.21 -0.99
N SER A 130 -2.19 -11.76 -2.10
CA SER A 130 -1.25 -12.88 -2.08
C SER A 130 -0.28 -12.85 -3.26
N VAL A 131 0.81 -13.61 -3.14
CA VAL A 131 1.74 -13.92 -4.23
C VAL A 131 1.85 -15.45 -4.34
N TYR A 132 1.86 -15.95 -5.57
CA TYR A 132 1.97 -17.37 -5.90
C TYR A 132 3.36 -17.66 -6.45
N LEU A 133 3.97 -18.72 -5.95
CA LEU A 133 5.26 -19.24 -6.37
C LEU A 133 5.09 -20.65 -6.92
N SER A 134 5.96 -21.03 -7.85
CA SER A 134 6.08 -22.37 -8.45
C SER A 134 7.57 -22.67 -8.67
N SER A 135 7.93 -23.84 -9.23
CA SER A 135 9.34 -24.30 -9.28
C SER A 135 10.05 -24.24 -7.92
N LEU A 136 9.34 -24.55 -6.83
CA LEU A 136 10.02 -24.83 -5.55
C LEU A 136 10.21 -26.35 -5.43
N ASP A 137 10.59 -26.94 -6.55
CA ASP A 137 10.83 -28.35 -6.76
C ASP A 137 12.24 -28.65 -6.27
N GLY A 138 12.38 -29.62 -5.36
CA GLY A 138 13.69 -29.86 -4.79
C GLY A 138 14.62 -30.30 -5.91
N ASN A 139 15.71 -29.55 -6.13
CA ASN A 139 16.72 -29.84 -7.16
C ASN A 139 16.94 -31.36 -7.32
N ASP A 140 16.88 -31.90 -8.55
CA ASP A 140 16.92 -33.33 -8.92
C ASP A 140 17.98 -34.17 -8.14
N GLY A 141 17.69 -34.51 -6.88
CA GLY A 141 18.58 -35.22 -5.94
C GLY A 141 19.40 -34.37 -4.95
N ALA A 142 19.11 -33.09 -4.73
CA ALA A 142 19.73 -32.25 -3.71
C ALA A 142 19.20 -32.55 -2.30
N GLU A 143 20.08 -32.44 -1.30
CA GLU A 143 19.78 -32.69 0.12
C GLU A 143 18.93 -31.58 0.77
N PHE A 144 18.65 -30.48 0.05
CA PHE A 144 18.08 -29.26 0.61
C PHE A 144 16.87 -28.74 -0.18
N PRO A 145 15.87 -28.16 0.51
CA PRO A 145 14.74 -27.47 -0.11
C PRO A 145 15.15 -26.24 -0.90
N GLU A 146 14.35 -25.86 -1.90
CA GLU A 146 14.41 -24.52 -2.49
C GLU A 146 13.84 -23.49 -1.53
N THR A 147 14.54 -22.37 -1.37
CA THR A 147 14.22 -21.35 -0.39
C THR A 147 14.38 -19.92 -0.89
N GLY A 148 13.61 -19.04 -0.28
CA GLY A 148 13.61 -17.64 -0.67
C GLY A 148 13.03 -16.74 0.38
N GLN A 149 13.02 -15.46 0.04
CA GLN A 149 12.50 -14.41 0.90
C GLN A 149 11.61 -13.47 0.11
N ILE A 150 10.63 -12.93 0.81
CA ILE A 150 9.80 -11.83 0.34
C ILE A 150 9.98 -10.60 1.21
N TRP A 151 10.15 -9.45 0.58
CA TRP A 151 10.40 -8.15 1.20
C TRP A 151 9.39 -7.13 0.72
N SER A 152 9.19 -6.07 1.49
CA SER A 152 8.50 -4.86 1.03
C SER A 152 9.49 -3.71 0.82
N ASP A 153 9.14 -2.80 -0.09
CA ASP A 153 9.85 -1.54 -0.31
C ASP A 153 8.84 -0.38 -0.47
N THR A 154 9.33 0.85 -0.29
CA THR A 154 8.56 2.09 -0.31
C THR A 154 8.93 3.02 -1.47
N ASP A 155 10.14 2.94 -2.02
CA ASP A 155 10.63 3.93 -3.01
C ASP A 155 10.87 3.37 -4.42
N GLY A 156 10.86 2.04 -4.58
CA GLY A 156 11.02 1.39 -5.88
C GLY A 156 12.47 1.38 -6.39
N ASN A 157 13.44 1.76 -5.55
CA ASN A 157 14.84 1.78 -5.90
C ASN A 157 15.58 0.61 -5.22
N PRO A 158 15.88 -0.47 -5.96
CA PRO A 158 16.53 -1.66 -5.39
C PRO A 158 17.92 -1.38 -4.81
N ASN A 159 18.53 -0.23 -5.12
CA ASN A 159 19.86 0.16 -4.65
C ASN A 159 19.87 1.04 -3.39
N ASN A 160 18.71 1.44 -2.86
CA ASN A 160 18.62 2.32 -1.68
C ASN A 160 18.61 1.56 -0.34
N GLY A 161 18.57 0.22 -0.35
CA GLY A 161 18.67 -0.61 0.86
C GLY A 161 17.49 -0.49 1.84
N GLY A 162 16.36 0.10 1.41
CA GLY A 162 15.16 0.32 2.23
C GLY A 162 14.24 -0.89 2.40
N LEU A 163 14.73 -2.10 2.09
CA LEU A 163 13.93 -3.31 2.11
C LEU A 163 13.60 -3.75 3.54
N VAL A 164 12.35 -4.16 3.75
CA VAL A 164 11.88 -4.76 5.01
C VAL A 164 11.49 -6.22 4.76
N LEU A 165 12.13 -7.15 5.47
CA LEU A 165 11.83 -8.59 5.35
C LEU A 165 10.42 -8.84 5.87
N LEU A 166 9.60 -9.52 5.06
CA LEU A 166 8.26 -9.93 5.44
C LEU A 166 8.23 -11.40 5.88
N ALA A 167 8.82 -12.29 5.08
CA ALA A 167 8.87 -13.72 5.37
C ALA A 167 10.00 -14.43 4.61
N GLU A 168 10.39 -15.58 5.16
CA GLU A 168 11.17 -16.64 4.51
C GLU A 168 10.23 -17.77 4.09
N PHE A 169 10.55 -18.44 2.99
CA PHE A 169 9.79 -19.58 2.49
C PHE A 169 10.72 -20.69 1.99
N THR A 170 10.15 -21.88 1.87
CA THR A 170 10.86 -23.13 1.63
C THR A 170 9.89 -24.10 0.93
N GLY A 171 10.30 -24.73 -0.16
CA GLY A 171 9.57 -25.80 -0.84
C GLY A 171 10.44 -27.03 -1.11
N ASN A 172 9.80 -28.17 -1.35
CA ASN A 172 10.43 -29.48 -1.50
C ASN A 172 9.62 -30.38 -2.46
N ASP A 173 8.65 -29.85 -3.18
CA ASP A 173 7.64 -30.65 -3.86
C ASP A 173 7.37 -30.12 -5.26
N ASP A 174 7.75 -30.93 -6.24
CA ASP A 174 7.80 -30.61 -7.66
C ASP A 174 6.45 -30.28 -8.30
N ASN A 175 5.36 -30.36 -7.54
CA ASN A 175 4.02 -30.12 -8.05
C ASN A 175 3.21 -29.15 -7.17
N VAL A 176 3.83 -28.48 -6.19
CA VAL A 176 3.10 -27.66 -5.23
C VAL A 176 3.43 -26.19 -5.40
N GLU A 177 2.44 -25.47 -5.92
CA GLU A 177 2.42 -24.02 -5.83
C GLU A 177 2.35 -23.55 -4.37
N GLN A 178 3.21 -22.62 -4.01
CA GLN A 178 3.18 -21.98 -2.70
C GLN A 178 2.47 -20.63 -2.77
N VAL A 179 1.57 -20.38 -1.82
CA VAL A 179 0.85 -19.09 -1.70
C VAL A 179 1.33 -18.33 -0.47
N LEU A 180 1.83 -17.13 -0.69
CA LEU A 180 2.22 -16.18 0.35
C LEU A 180 1.06 -15.21 0.61
N ASP A 181 0.49 -15.23 1.81
CA ASP A 181 -0.58 -14.30 2.22
C ASP A 181 0.02 -12.95 2.64
N ILE A 182 0.11 -12.01 1.69
CA ILE A 182 0.72 -10.69 1.90
C ILE A 182 -0.09 -9.84 2.86
N ALA A 183 -1.41 -10.00 2.86
CA ALA A 183 -2.28 -9.30 3.79
C ALA A 183 -2.01 -9.74 5.24
N ALA A 184 -1.87 -11.05 5.47
CA ALA A 184 -1.50 -11.58 6.79
C ALA A 184 -0.10 -11.17 7.23
N LEU A 185 0.83 -10.96 6.29
CA LEU A 185 2.17 -10.42 6.56
C LEU A 185 2.19 -8.91 6.86
N GLY A 186 1.03 -8.22 6.84
CA GLY A 186 0.94 -6.80 7.15
C GLY A 186 1.48 -5.88 6.06
N ALA A 187 1.69 -6.40 4.86
CA ALA A 187 2.24 -5.68 3.72
C ALA A 187 1.22 -5.40 2.61
N ALA A 188 -0.08 -5.52 2.93
CA ALA A 188 -1.18 -5.26 1.98
C ALA A 188 -1.05 -3.90 1.29
N ASP A 189 -0.54 -2.87 1.97
CA ASP A 189 -0.41 -1.52 1.43
C ASP A 189 0.97 -1.19 0.83
N ALA A 190 1.96 -2.09 0.94
CA ALA A 190 3.30 -1.86 0.41
C ALA A 190 3.25 -1.52 -1.09
N PRO A 191 3.85 -0.40 -1.55
CA PRO A 191 3.88 -0.07 -2.98
C PRO A 191 4.61 -1.11 -3.82
N PHE A 192 5.58 -1.80 -3.21
CA PHE A 192 6.42 -2.78 -3.85
C PHE A 192 6.63 -4.03 -3.00
N LEU A 193 6.75 -5.17 -3.67
CA LEU A 193 7.21 -6.43 -3.09
C LEU A 193 8.46 -6.90 -3.86
N VAL A 194 9.39 -7.52 -3.15
CA VAL A 194 10.63 -8.06 -3.74
C VAL A 194 10.74 -9.53 -3.39
N LEU A 195 10.90 -10.37 -4.39
CA LEU A 195 11.16 -11.79 -4.23
C LEU A 195 12.63 -12.06 -4.56
N ARG A 196 13.27 -12.89 -3.74
CA ARG A 196 14.66 -13.28 -3.93
C ARG A 196 14.93 -14.70 -3.45
N PRO A 197 15.77 -15.47 -4.14
CA PRO A 197 16.30 -16.72 -3.63
C PRO A 197 17.44 -16.43 -2.67
N VAL A 198 17.53 -17.22 -1.62
CA VAL A 198 18.57 -17.06 -0.59
C VAL A 198 18.96 -18.40 -0.07
N ASP A 199 20.25 -18.58 0.23
CA ASP A 199 20.68 -19.68 1.05
C ASP A 199 20.25 -19.40 2.50
N ILE A 200 19.30 -20.18 3.01
CA ILE A 200 18.93 -20.16 4.44
C ILE A 200 19.56 -21.33 5.21
N ALA A 201 20.33 -22.20 4.55
CA ALA A 201 21.02 -23.30 5.16
C ALA A 201 22.17 -22.78 6.05
N PRO A 202 22.34 -23.32 7.27
CA PRO A 202 23.35 -22.82 8.21
C PRO A 202 24.80 -22.98 7.76
N ASP A 203 25.07 -23.86 6.79
CA ASP A 203 26.42 -24.17 6.32
C ASP A 203 26.81 -23.41 5.04
N GLY A 204 25.89 -22.63 4.46
CA GLY A 204 26.17 -21.79 3.30
C GLY A 204 26.43 -22.61 2.02
N THR A 205 25.94 -23.85 1.98
CA THR A 205 26.18 -24.80 0.88
C THR A 205 25.01 -24.93 -0.08
N ASP A 206 23.87 -24.32 0.25
CA ASP A 206 22.66 -24.38 -0.54
C ASP A 206 22.61 -23.17 -1.48
N THR A 207 23.34 -23.29 -2.58
CA THR A 207 23.56 -22.18 -3.52
C THR A 207 22.76 -22.33 -4.81
N ASN A 208 21.83 -23.28 -4.91
CA ASN A 208 20.98 -23.42 -6.09
C ASN A 208 19.53 -23.15 -5.74
N ASN A 209 19.29 -22.09 -4.97
CA ASN A 209 17.93 -21.72 -4.64
C ASN A 209 17.29 -21.11 -5.87
N ASP A 210 16.33 -21.81 -6.46
CA ASP A 210 15.55 -21.34 -7.59
C ASP A 210 14.04 -21.51 -7.43
N PHE A 211 13.30 -20.59 -8.06
CA PHE A 211 11.84 -20.62 -8.15
C PHE A 211 11.31 -19.62 -9.16
N LEU A 212 10.01 -19.74 -9.46
CA LEU A 212 9.28 -18.83 -10.33
C LEU A 212 8.26 -18.00 -9.55
N VAL A 213 8.10 -16.75 -9.98
CA VAL A 213 7.01 -15.88 -9.54
C VAL A 213 5.82 -16.09 -10.47
N LYS A 214 4.89 -16.95 -10.07
CA LYS A 214 3.73 -17.35 -10.88
C LYS A 214 2.72 -16.23 -11.06
N ALA A 215 2.21 -15.70 -9.95
CA ALA A 215 1.10 -14.76 -9.98
C ALA A 215 1.10 -13.83 -8.76
N ALA A 216 0.36 -12.73 -8.87
CA ALA A 216 0.01 -11.90 -7.74
C ALA A 216 -1.49 -11.64 -7.71
N VAL A 217 -2.08 -11.64 -6.52
CA VAL A 217 -3.48 -11.28 -6.31
C VAL A 217 -3.54 -9.93 -5.64
N ILE A 218 -4.32 -9.03 -6.22
CA ILE A 218 -4.61 -7.71 -5.70
C ILE A 218 -6.11 -7.54 -5.54
N GLU A 219 -6.53 -6.59 -4.72
CA GLU A 219 -7.94 -6.18 -4.66
C GLU A 219 -8.02 -4.66 -4.56
N GLU A 220 -9.13 -4.09 -5.02
CA GLU A 220 -9.30 -2.65 -4.91
C GLU A 220 -9.25 -2.30 -3.43
N LYS A 221 -8.51 -1.24 -3.09
CA LYS A 221 -8.63 -0.68 -1.76
C LYS A 221 -10.10 -0.35 -1.55
N PRO A 222 -10.67 -0.69 -0.38
CA PRO A 222 -12.01 -0.28 -0.05
C PRO A 222 -12.14 1.21 -0.34
N LYS A 223 -13.10 1.56 -1.21
CA LYS A 223 -13.38 2.98 -1.49
C LYS A 223 -13.71 3.60 -0.14
N GLU A 224 -12.80 4.43 0.38
CA GLU A 224 -13.07 5.19 1.57
C GLU A 224 -14.40 5.94 1.31
N PRO A 225 -15.38 5.89 2.23
CA PRO A 225 -16.58 6.72 2.10
C PRO A 225 -16.11 8.14 1.78
N PRO A 226 -16.75 8.87 0.84
CA PRO A 226 -16.20 10.13 0.35
C PRO A 226 -15.80 11.01 1.53
N MET A 227 -14.49 11.05 1.82
CA MET A 227 -13.98 11.83 2.93
C MET A 227 -13.93 13.26 2.44
N GLY A 228 -14.83 14.09 2.98
CA GLY A 228 -14.86 15.50 2.67
C GLY A 228 -16.06 15.94 1.83
N GLY A 229 -16.09 17.24 1.56
CA GLY A 229 -17.22 17.92 0.93
C GLY A 229 -18.04 18.76 1.90
N GLN A 230 -17.73 18.69 3.21
CA GLN A 230 -18.30 19.56 4.23
C GLN A 230 -17.20 20.11 5.12
N GLY A 231 -17.42 21.32 5.63
CA GLY A 231 -16.50 21.98 6.56
C GLY A 231 -17.08 23.30 7.05
N CYS A 232 -16.98 23.50 8.36
CA CYS A 232 -17.34 24.75 9.00
C CYS A 232 -16.08 25.59 9.22
N THR A 233 -16.15 26.87 8.84
CA THR A 233 -15.00 27.79 8.85
C THR A 233 -14.54 28.12 10.27
N PRO A 234 -13.33 28.66 10.49
CA PRO A 234 -12.94 29.25 11.76
C PRO A 234 -13.93 30.33 12.25
N GLY A 235 -14.63 30.97 11.32
CA GLY A 235 -15.67 31.97 11.61
C GLY A 235 -16.90 31.41 12.28
N TYR A 236 -17.33 30.19 11.91
CA TYR A 236 -18.40 29.43 12.55
C TYR A 236 -17.98 29.02 13.96
N TRP A 237 -16.88 28.26 14.07
CA TRP A 237 -16.46 27.64 15.33
C TRP A 237 -16.18 28.63 16.47
N LYS A 238 -15.79 29.88 16.15
CA LYS A 238 -15.50 30.90 17.16
C LYS A 238 -16.73 31.61 17.73
N GLN A 239 -17.93 31.44 17.15
CA GLN A 239 -19.12 32.14 17.65
C GLN A 239 -19.68 31.44 18.89
N PRO A 240 -20.03 32.18 19.95
CA PRO A 240 -20.58 31.58 21.17
C PRO A 240 -21.86 30.76 20.97
N HIS A 241 -22.68 31.09 19.96
CA HIS A 241 -23.92 30.38 19.68
C HIS A 241 -23.73 29.04 18.96
N HIS A 242 -22.50 28.71 18.53
CA HIS A 242 -22.14 27.40 17.97
C HIS A 242 -21.28 26.57 18.95
N PHE A 243 -21.09 27.01 20.19
CA PHE A 243 -20.28 26.27 21.18
C PHE A 243 -20.91 24.94 21.59
N ASP A 244 -22.21 24.77 21.37
CA ASP A 244 -22.92 23.49 21.49
C ASP A 244 -22.51 22.46 20.43
N SER A 245 -21.94 22.91 19.30
CA SER A 245 -21.40 22.04 18.25
C SER A 245 -20.01 21.48 18.57
N TRP A 246 -19.34 21.98 19.62
CA TRP A 246 -18.00 21.51 19.99
C TRP A 246 -18.10 20.14 20.68
N VAL A 247 -17.43 19.14 20.11
CA VAL A 247 -17.38 17.77 20.64
C VAL A 247 -15.96 17.45 21.10
N MET A 248 -15.83 16.72 22.21
CA MET A 248 -14.57 16.27 22.83
C MET A 248 -13.69 17.39 23.44
N TYR A 249 -13.55 18.51 22.75
CA TYR A 249 -12.85 19.70 23.25
C TYR A 249 -13.83 20.86 23.46
N GLY A 250 -13.51 21.74 24.40
CA GLY A 250 -14.23 22.97 24.68
C GLY A 250 -13.43 24.23 24.35
N PRO A 251 -14.09 25.40 24.28
CA PRO A 251 -13.45 26.69 23.98
C PRO A 251 -12.28 27.06 24.90
N HIS A 252 -12.25 26.52 26.12
CA HIS A 252 -11.25 26.80 27.15
C HIS A 252 -10.14 25.75 27.24
N ASP A 253 -10.22 24.65 26.49
CA ASP A 253 -9.09 23.73 26.38
C ASP A 253 -7.92 24.40 25.67
N THR A 254 -6.70 24.01 26.02
CA THR A 254 -5.50 24.62 25.46
C THR A 254 -5.12 23.96 24.14
N PHE A 255 -4.51 24.75 23.26
CA PHE A 255 -3.96 24.24 22.00
C PHE A 255 -2.94 23.12 22.25
N TYR A 256 -2.16 23.25 23.31
CA TYR A 256 -1.22 22.22 23.74
C TYR A 256 -1.91 20.90 24.09
N MET A 257 -3.02 20.92 24.85
CA MET A 257 -3.75 19.69 25.17
C MET A 257 -4.33 19.01 23.93
N ALA A 258 -4.84 19.79 22.97
CA ALA A 258 -5.49 19.24 21.78
C ALA A 258 -4.50 18.70 20.73
N PHE A 259 -3.34 19.36 20.57
CA PHE A 259 -2.39 19.08 19.50
C PHE A 259 -1.03 18.57 19.98
N GLY A 260 -0.73 18.58 21.28
CA GLY A 260 0.61 18.30 21.80
C GLY A 260 1.68 19.28 21.32
N SER A 261 1.29 20.50 20.94
CA SER A 261 2.17 21.52 20.35
C SER A 261 2.19 22.79 21.19
N ASP A 262 3.38 23.30 21.49
CA ASP A 262 3.62 24.52 22.25
C ASP A 262 3.70 25.79 21.37
N LEU A 263 3.30 25.69 20.09
CA LEU A 263 3.42 26.75 19.09
C LEU A 263 2.84 28.11 19.53
N PHE A 264 1.82 28.11 20.38
CA PHE A 264 1.19 29.32 20.91
C PHE A 264 1.38 29.52 22.42
N GLY A 265 2.31 28.79 23.03
CA GLY A 265 2.47 28.65 24.47
C GLY A 265 1.50 27.61 25.07
N MET A 266 1.76 27.21 26.32
CA MET A 266 1.01 26.14 26.99
C MET A 266 -0.42 26.54 27.39
N ASP A 267 -0.66 27.83 27.60
CA ASP A 267 -1.92 28.33 28.19
C ASP A 267 -2.91 28.87 27.15
N LYS A 268 -2.52 28.98 25.87
CA LYS A 268 -3.41 29.57 24.87
C LYS A 268 -4.53 28.59 24.54
N THR A 269 -5.76 29.04 24.77
CA THR A 269 -6.98 28.25 24.53
C THR A 269 -7.30 28.12 23.05
N LEU A 270 -8.07 27.08 22.68
CA LEU A 270 -8.56 26.86 21.32
C LEU A 270 -9.37 28.06 20.80
N LEU A 271 -10.24 28.65 21.63
CA LEU A 271 -11.01 29.84 21.23
C LEU A 271 -10.11 31.06 21.02
N GLN A 272 -9.09 31.24 21.87
CA GLN A 272 -8.11 32.31 21.67
C GLN A 272 -7.35 32.11 20.36
N VAL A 273 -6.94 30.87 20.04
CA VAL A 273 -6.27 30.56 18.77
C VAL A 273 -7.17 30.86 17.56
N LEU A 274 -8.43 30.41 17.58
CA LEU A 274 -9.43 30.71 16.54
C LEU A 274 -9.66 32.22 16.34
N SER A 275 -9.52 33.00 17.40
CA SER A 275 -9.80 34.44 17.41
C SER A 275 -8.59 35.31 17.04
N GLN A 276 -7.41 34.72 16.78
CA GLN A 276 -6.21 35.49 16.47
C GLN A 276 -6.34 36.23 15.13
N GLY A 277 -5.76 37.43 15.03
CA GLY A 277 -5.47 38.06 13.74
C GLY A 277 -4.18 37.53 13.12
N GLY A 278 -3.81 38.05 11.94
CA GLY A 278 -2.51 37.78 11.33
C GLY A 278 -2.43 36.54 10.43
N GLY A 279 -1.27 36.40 9.77
CA GLY A 279 -0.92 35.33 8.83
C GLY A 279 -0.03 34.24 9.43
N LYS A 280 0.60 33.42 8.57
CA LYS A 280 1.57 32.37 8.96
C LYS A 280 1.03 31.43 10.04
N GLU A 281 1.77 31.22 11.13
CA GLU A 281 1.38 30.36 12.25
C GLU A 281 -0.01 30.71 12.80
N TYR A 282 -0.35 32.01 12.89
CA TYR A 282 -1.64 32.43 13.41
C TYR A 282 -2.79 32.03 12.49
N ALA A 283 -2.61 32.17 11.18
CA ALA A 283 -3.61 31.71 10.23
C ALA A 283 -3.73 30.19 10.20
N MET A 284 -2.60 29.50 10.21
CA MET A 284 -2.54 28.03 10.27
C MET A 284 -3.24 27.51 11.53
N GLY A 285 -2.96 28.11 12.70
CA GLY A 285 -3.62 27.76 13.97
C GLY A 285 -5.13 27.92 13.93
N ARG A 286 -5.65 29.01 13.33
CA ARG A 286 -7.10 29.18 13.16
C ARG A 286 -7.73 28.05 12.35
N HIS A 287 -7.15 27.72 11.20
CA HIS A 287 -7.68 26.68 10.34
C HIS A 287 -7.45 25.27 10.92
N ALA A 288 -6.40 25.07 11.69
CA ALA A 288 -6.12 23.82 12.39
C ALA A 288 -7.19 23.53 13.47
N VAL A 289 -7.55 24.52 14.30
CA VAL A 289 -8.61 24.33 15.30
C VAL A 289 -9.95 24.04 14.61
N ALA A 290 -10.28 24.76 13.53
CA ALA A 290 -11.49 24.47 12.76
C ALA A 290 -11.48 23.06 12.12
N ALA A 291 -10.33 22.64 11.57
CA ALA A 291 -10.16 21.32 10.99
C ALA A 291 -10.34 20.22 12.02
N LEU A 292 -9.79 20.38 13.23
CA LEU A 292 -9.94 19.44 14.32
C LEU A 292 -11.41 19.30 14.75
N LEU A 293 -12.12 20.42 14.90
CA LEU A 293 -13.54 20.40 15.28
C LEU A 293 -14.43 19.83 14.18
N ASN A 294 -14.13 20.09 12.91
CA ASN A 294 -14.82 19.45 11.79
C ASN A 294 -14.58 17.94 11.78
N ALA A 295 -13.34 17.48 12.00
CA ALA A 295 -12.98 16.06 12.05
C ALA A 295 -13.63 15.30 13.22
N LEU A 296 -13.96 16.01 14.32
CA LEU A 296 -14.57 15.45 15.53
C LEU A 296 -16.11 15.49 15.50
N SER A 297 -16.71 16.17 14.52
CA SER A 297 -18.16 16.34 14.47
C SER A 297 -18.82 15.18 13.73
N ASP A 298 -19.76 14.50 14.39
CA ASP A 298 -20.61 13.48 13.75
C ASP A 298 -21.50 14.06 12.63
N GLY A 299 -21.67 15.38 12.59
CA GLY A 299 -22.50 16.09 11.61
C GLY A 299 -21.73 16.67 10.42
N VAL A 300 -20.40 16.55 10.38
CA VAL A 300 -19.55 17.11 9.31
C VAL A 300 -18.76 16.00 8.64
N SER A 301 -19.04 15.75 7.36
CA SER A 301 -18.21 14.89 6.52
C SER A 301 -16.92 15.62 6.12
N TYR A 302 -15.98 15.68 7.05
CA TYR A 302 -14.69 16.35 6.87
C TYR A 302 -13.66 15.41 6.22
N LYS A 303 -12.73 15.96 5.44
CA LYS A 303 -11.75 15.16 4.68
C LYS A 303 -10.69 14.49 5.54
N TYR A 304 -10.22 15.19 6.57
CA TYR A 304 -9.11 14.71 7.40
C TYR A 304 -9.66 14.12 8.69
N SER A 305 -9.08 13.00 9.12
CA SER A 305 -9.25 12.46 10.47
C SER A 305 -8.65 13.36 11.54
N LYS A 306 -9.04 13.15 12.80
CA LYS A 306 -8.45 13.82 13.97
C LYS A 306 -6.92 13.63 13.99
N GLU A 307 -6.47 12.40 13.75
CA GLU A 307 -5.06 12.00 13.80
C GLU A 307 -4.25 12.70 12.71
N GLU A 308 -4.76 12.77 11.48
CA GLU A 308 -4.11 13.48 10.37
C GLU A 308 -4.02 14.99 10.64
N VAL A 309 -5.08 15.58 11.20
CA VAL A 309 -5.07 17.01 11.57
C VAL A 309 -4.01 17.30 12.63
N ILE A 310 -3.92 16.46 13.66
CA ILE A 310 -2.91 16.61 14.73
C ILE A 310 -1.50 16.42 14.17
N ALA A 311 -1.27 15.36 13.40
CA ALA A 311 0.04 15.07 12.82
C ALA A 311 0.52 16.19 11.89
N ALA A 312 -0.37 16.74 11.06
CA ALA A 312 -0.04 17.87 10.19
C ALA A 312 0.34 19.13 10.97
N VAL A 313 -0.26 19.38 12.13
CA VAL A 313 0.12 20.50 13.02
C VAL A 313 1.46 20.25 13.70
N GLN A 314 1.68 19.04 14.22
CA GLN A 314 2.93 18.67 14.91
C GLN A 314 4.14 18.69 13.95
N GLY A 315 3.94 18.31 12.69
CA GLY A 315 4.98 18.37 11.65
C GLY A 315 5.21 19.77 11.07
N ALA A 316 4.37 20.75 11.39
CA ALA A 316 4.48 22.08 10.79
C ALA A 316 5.62 22.90 11.40
N HIS A 317 6.49 23.41 10.55
CA HIS A 317 7.55 24.38 10.88
C HIS A 317 7.35 25.71 10.11
N SER A 318 8.14 26.75 10.43
CA SER A 318 7.99 28.13 9.92
C SER A 318 7.90 28.28 8.40
N GLY A 319 8.49 27.35 7.63
CA GLY A 319 8.41 27.31 6.17
C GLY A 319 7.17 26.61 5.61
N SER A 320 6.45 25.84 6.42
CA SER A 320 5.33 24.96 6.03
C SER A 320 3.95 25.47 6.48
N TYR A 321 3.88 26.48 7.35
CA TYR A 321 2.59 26.93 7.92
C TYR A 321 1.55 27.31 6.87
N ASN A 322 1.97 27.97 5.78
CA ASN A 322 1.04 28.31 4.70
C ASN A 322 0.54 27.08 3.95
N HIS A 323 1.37 26.03 3.80
CA HIS A 323 0.96 24.78 3.15
C HIS A 323 -0.12 24.08 3.98
N VAL A 324 0.14 23.88 5.27
CA VAL A 324 -0.83 23.28 6.20
C VAL A 324 -2.12 24.13 6.30
N LYS A 325 -1.97 25.45 6.41
CA LYS A 325 -3.10 26.39 6.41
C LYS A 325 -3.96 26.22 5.16
N ASN A 326 -3.38 26.23 3.97
CA ASN A 326 -4.11 26.16 2.70
C ASN A 326 -4.88 24.84 2.57
N ALA A 327 -4.28 23.73 3.00
CA ALA A 327 -4.93 22.42 2.99
C ALA A 327 -6.18 22.40 3.88
N PHE A 328 -6.06 22.89 5.12
CA PHE A 328 -7.19 22.98 6.04
C PHE A 328 -8.22 24.03 5.64
N GLU A 329 -7.79 25.19 5.15
CA GLU A 329 -8.70 26.24 4.66
C GLU A 329 -9.61 25.69 3.56
N TYR A 330 -9.03 25.06 2.54
CA TYR A 330 -9.78 24.51 1.42
C TYR A 330 -10.89 23.56 1.89
N GLN A 331 -10.60 22.70 2.88
CA GLN A 331 -11.60 21.77 3.42
C GLN A 331 -12.62 22.46 4.34
N ASN A 332 -12.17 23.37 5.20
CA ASN A 332 -13.03 24.13 6.11
C ASN A 332 -14.03 25.05 5.37
N GLU A 333 -13.81 25.31 4.08
CA GLU A 333 -14.64 26.17 3.23
C GLU A 333 -15.55 25.39 2.26
N MET A 334 -15.63 24.06 2.36
CA MET A 334 -16.46 23.21 1.50
C MET A 334 -17.97 23.34 1.74
N GLY A 335 -18.38 24.02 2.82
CA GLY A 335 -19.77 24.28 3.19
C GLY A 335 -20.14 23.62 4.52
N CYS A 336 -20.73 24.40 5.43
CA CYS A 336 -21.04 23.96 6.79
C CYS A 336 -22.45 23.34 6.84
N PRO A 337 -22.59 22.07 7.24
CA PRO A 337 -23.89 21.41 7.38
C PRO A 337 -24.56 21.66 8.75
N LEU A 338 -23.83 22.30 9.67
CA LEU A 338 -24.29 22.61 11.02
C LEU A 338 -25.03 23.95 11.06
N ASN A 339 -25.86 24.14 12.09
CA ASN A 339 -26.79 25.27 12.23
C ASN A 339 -26.12 26.53 12.78
#